data_AF-A0A941WND2-F1
#
_entry.id   AF-A0A941WND2-F1
#
_cell.length_a   1.000
_cell.length_b   1.000
_cell.length_c   1.000
_cell.angle_alpha   90.00
_cell.angle_beta   90.00
_cell.angle_gamma   90.00
#
_symmetry.space_group_name_H-M   'P 1'
#
loop_
_entity.id
_entity.type
_entity.pdbx_description
1 polymer ?
#
loop_
_entity_poly.entity_id
_entity_poly.type
_entity_poly.pdbx_seq_one_letter_code
_entity_poly.pdbx_strand_id
1 'polypeptide(L)'
;MRKKFIYVLWALLALGVLSVAVVFTAIAKGWIGYVPPVEELENPNLKFATQIISDDGQLLGTWSYSKENRVYVGYNDLSPNLVHALVATEDVRFSEHSGIDIRAFMRAVIKR
;
A
#
# COMPACT_ATOMS: atom_id res chain seq x y z
N MET A 1 -26.21 -40.05 3.31
CA MET A 1 -25.87 -38.73 3.90
C MET A 1 -24.40 -38.36 3.73
N ARG A 2 -23.44 -39.26 4.02
CA ARG A 2 -21.98 -39.03 3.85
C ARG A 2 -21.52 -38.54 2.46
N LYS A 3 -22.01 -39.14 1.36
CA LYS A 3 -21.62 -38.73 0.00
C LYS A 3 -22.08 -37.31 -0.36
N LYS A 4 -23.32 -36.94 0.02
CA LYS A 4 -23.86 -35.58 -0.19
C LYS A 4 -23.04 -34.53 0.57
N PHE A 5 -22.67 -34.83 1.81
CA PHE A 5 -21.79 -33.97 2.61
C PHE A 5 -20.43 -33.75 1.95
N ILE A 6 -19.80 -34.80 1.42
CA ILE A 6 -18.52 -34.71 0.70
C ILE A 6 -18.66 -33.84 -0.56
N TYR A 7 -19.71 -34.03 -1.36
CA TYR A 7 -19.95 -33.19 -2.55
C TYR A 7 -20.17 -31.72 -2.20
N VAL A 8 -20.89 -31.42 -1.12
CA VAL A 8 -21.07 -30.04 -0.64
C VAL A 8 -19.73 -29.42 -0.24
N LEU A 9 -18.88 -30.16 0.47
CA LEU A 9 -17.56 -29.66 0.88
C LEU A 9 -16.67 -29.36 -0.34
N TRP A 10 -16.63 -30.25 -1.33
CA TRP A 10 -15.91 -30.01 -2.58
C TRP A 10 -16.48 -28.85 -3.39
N ALA A 11 -17.80 -28.69 -3.41
CA ALA A 11 -18.44 -27.56 -4.09
C ALA A 11 -18.09 -26.23 -3.40
N LEU A 12 -18.08 -26.17 -2.07
CA LEU A 12 -17.68 -24.98 -1.31
C LEU A 12 -16.19 -24.66 -1.53
N LEU A 13 -15.32 -25.66 -1.54
CA LEU A 13 -13.91 -25.47 -1.84
C LEU A 13 -13.71 -24.91 -3.26
N ALA A 14 -14.36 -25.52 -4.25
CA ALA A 14 -14.30 -25.08 -5.64
C ALA A 14 -14.84 -23.64 -5.81
N LEU A 15 -15.93 -23.30 -5.13
CA LEU A 15 -16.48 -21.95 -5.11
C LEU A 15 -15.50 -20.96 -4.48
N GLY A 16 -14.86 -21.32 -3.37
CA GLY A 16 -13.82 -20.51 -2.73
C GLY A 16 -12.65 -20.23 -3.67
N VAL A 17 -12.08 -21.27 -4.28
CA VAL A 17 -10.99 -21.13 -5.26
C VAL A 17 -11.41 -20.28 -6.46
N LEU A 18 -12.61 -20.51 -7.00
CA LEU A 18 -13.13 -19.74 -8.12
C LEU A 18 -13.31 -18.27 -7.76
N SER A 19 -13.85 -17.97 -6.57
CA SER A 19 -14.02 -16.59 -6.10
C SER A 19 -12.68 -15.85 -6.00
N VAL A 20 -11.65 -16.50 -5.46
CA VAL A 20 -10.30 -15.93 -5.38
C VAL A 20 -9.75 -15.66 -6.79
N ALA A 21 -9.83 -16.63 -7.70
CA ALA A 21 -9.37 -16.45 -9.08
C ALA A 21 -10.10 -15.30 -9.79
N VAL A 22 -11.42 -15.18 -9.60
CA VAL A 22 -12.22 -14.09 -10.17
C VAL A 22 -11.81 -12.74 -9.59
N VAL A 23 -11.61 -12.62 -8.27
CA VAL A 23 -11.18 -11.38 -7.63
C VAL A 23 -9.80 -10.95 -8.15
N PHE A 24 -8.81 -11.84 -8.17
CA PHE A 24 -7.49 -11.51 -8.70
C PHE A 24 -7.52 -11.14 -10.18
N THR A 25 -8.36 -11.81 -10.98
CA THR A 25 -8.55 -11.46 -12.40
C THR A 25 -9.17 -10.08 -12.55
N ALA A 26 -10.19 -9.75 -11.73
CA ALA A 26 -10.84 -8.45 -11.75
C ALA A 26 -9.87 -7.33 -11.35
N ILE A 27 -8.99 -7.56 -10.35
CA ILE A 27 -7.91 -6.64 -9.98
C ILE A 27 -6.93 -6.46 -11.14
N ALA A 28 -6.42 -7.57 -11.70
CA ALA A 28 -5.43 -7.53 -12.78
C ALA A 28 -5.96 -6.87 -14.07
N LYS A 29 -7.27 -6.98 -14.33
CA LYS A 29 -7.94 -6.31 -15.45
C LYS A 29 -8.41 -4.89 -15.13
N GLY A 30 -8.20 -4.41 -13.90
CA GLY A 30 -8.58 -3.06 -13.47
C GLY A 30 -10.08 -2.86 -13.24
N TRP A 31 -10.87 -3.93 -13.15
CA TRP A 31 -12.32 -3.84 -12.91
C TRP A 31 -12.67 -3.37 -11.50
N ILE A 32 -11.79 -3.62 -10.52
CA ILE A 32 -11.98 -3.27 -9.11
C ILE A 32 -10.81 -2.47 -8.54
N GLY A 33 -10.37 -1.46 -9.28
CA GLY A 33 -9.33 -0.53 -8.86
C GLY A 33 -8.16 -0.46 -9.85
N TYR A 34 -7.41 0.63 -9.77
CA TYR A 34 -6.20 0.82 -10.57
C TYR A 34 -5.04 0.04 -9.95
N VAL A 35 -4.37 -0.77 -10.77
CA VAL A 35 -3.09 -1.39 -10.41
C VAL A 35 -2.06 -0.87 -11.41
N PRO A 36 -1.00 -0.18 -10.95
CA PRO A 36 0.03 0.31 -11.84
C PRO A 36 0.77 -0.85 -12.53
N PRO A 37 1.33 -0.62 -13.72
CA PRO A 37 2.22 -1.58 -14.39
C PRO A 37 3.39 -1.99 -13.48
N VAL A 38 3.89 -3.21 -13.66
CA VAL A 38 5.01 -3.73 -12.86
C VAL A 38 6.26 -2.88 -13.07
N GLU A 39 6.43 -2.34 -14.27
CA GLU A 39 7.56 -1.49 -14.65
C GLU A 39 7.61 -0.19 -13.80
N GLU A 40 6.44 0.38 -13.48
CA GLU A 40 6.34 1.55 -12.60
C GLU A 40 6.62 1.19 -11.14
N LEU A 41 6.36 -0.05 -10.72
CA LEU A 41 6.65 -0.55 -9.37
C LEU A 41 8.14 -0.83 -9.18
N GLU A 42 8.82 -1.33 -10.21
CA GLU A 42 10.26 -1.57 -10.18
C GLU A 42 11.07 -0.28 -10.27
N ASN A 43 10.55 0.72 -11.00
CA ASN A 43 11.19 2.01 -11.20
C ASN A 43 10.26 3.16 -10.81
N PRO A 44 9.93 3.31 -9.52
CA PRO A 44 9.01 4.33 -9.07
C PRO A 44 9.58 5.71 -9.37
N ASN A 45 8.79 6.56 -10.04
CA ASN A 45 9.14 7.96 -10.17
C ASN A 45 8.90 8.66 -8.83
N LEU A 46 9.97 8.85 -8.05
CA LEU A 46 9.92 9.40 -6.70
C LEU A 46 9.63 10.92 -6.66
N LYS A 47 9.45 11.57 -7.83
CA LYS A 47 9.05 12.98 -7.99
C LYS A 47 9.84 13.96 -7.09
N PHE A 48 11.15 13.71 -6.93
CA PHE A 48 12.03 14.59 -6.18
C PHE A 48 12.25 15.90 -6.92
N ALA A 49 12.32 16.98 -6.15
CA ALA A 49 12.72 18.27 -6.69
C ALA A 49 14.25 18.34 -6.83
N THR A 50 14.72 18.94 -7.91
CA THR A 50 16.12 19.33 -8.09
C THR A 50 16.44 20.42 -7.07
N GLN A 51 17.54 20.27 -6.34
CA GLN A 51 17.99 21.24 -5.33
C GLN A 51 19.09 22.13 -5.92
N ILE A 52 18.90 23.45 -5.85
CA ILE A 52 19.89 24.45 -6.25
C ILE A 52 20.66 24.84 -5.00
N ILE A 53 21.96 24.53 -4.97
CA ILE A 53 22.82 24.72 -3.80
C ILE A 53 23.93 25.70 -4.17
N SER A 54 24.21 26.63 -3.26
CA SER A 54 25.30 27.60 -3.34
C SER A 54 26.68 26.95 -3.11
N ASP A 55 27.76 27.64 -3.43
CA ASP A 55 29.14 27.14 -3.26
C ASP A 55 29.51 26.90 -1.78
N ASP A 56 28.91 27.67 -0.88
CA ASP A 56 28.99 27.54 0.57
C ASP A 56 28.05 26.45 1.15
N GLY A 57 27.33 25.72 0.30
CA GLY A 57 26.47 24.61 0.69
C GLY A 57 25.05 25.01 1.10
N GLN A 58 24.66 26.27 0.98
CA GLN A 58 23.29 26.70 1.31
C GLN A 58 22.28 26.34 0.21
N LEU A 59 21.11 25.81 0.61
CA LEU A 59 20.00 25.55 -0.31
C LEU A 59 19.35 26.88 -0.74
N LEU A 60 19.48 27.23 -2.02
CA LEU A 60 18.92 28.45 -2.60
C LEU A 60 17.47 28.25 -3.07
N GLY A 61 17.10 27.03 -3.43
CA GLY A 61 15.74 26.71 -3.84
C GLY A 61 15.60 25.31 -4.42
N THR A 62 14.35 24.94 -4.70
CA THR A 62 14.00 23.66 -5.33
C THR A 62 13.24 23.88 -6.64
N TRP A 63 13.52 23.06 -7.63
CA TRP A 63 12.80 23.06 -8.91
C TRP A 63 12.28 21.66 -9.22
N SER A 64 11.00 21.55 -9.54
CA SER A 64 10.38 20.27 -9.90
C SER A 64 9.50 20.42 -11.13
N TYR A 65 9.75 19.56 -12.13
CA TYR A 65 8.89 19.43 -13.30
C TYR A 65 7.46 18.98 -12.92
N SER A 66 7.31 18.05 -11.98
CA SER A 66 6.03 17.48 -11.55
C SER A 66 5.22 18.36 -10.58
N LYS A 67 5.65 19.60 -10.33
CA LYS A 67 5.07 20.51 -9.30
C LYS A 67 5.02 19.92 -7.88
N GLU A 68 5.88 18.96 -7.56
CA GLU A 68 5.97 18.38 -6.22
C GLU A 68 7.24 18.88 -5.53
N ASN A 69 7.16 19.25 -4.25
CA ASN A 69 8.30 19.77 -3.50
C ASN A 69 8.83 18.71 -2.52
N ARG A 70 9.34 17.60 -3.07
CA ARG A 70 9.89 16.49 -2.27
C ARG A 70 11.40 16.57 -2.21
N VAL A 71 11.93 16.37 -1.01
CA VAL A 71 13.36 16.20 -0.75
C VAL A 71 13.55 14.82 -0.14
N TYR A 72 14.63 14.13 -0.55
CA TYR A 72 14.97 12.85 0.03
C TYR A 72 15.46 13.01 1.47
N VAL A 73 14.97 12.17 2.37
CA VAL A 73 15.40 12.08 3.77
C VAL A 73 15.53 10.60 4.11
N GLY A 74 16.68 10.20 4.67
CA GLY A 74 16.89 8.83 5.11
C GLY A 74 16.10 8.52 6.37
N TYR A 75 15.74 7.25 6.59
CA TYR A 75 14.98 6.86 7.79
C TYR A 75 15.69 7.23 9.09
N ASN A 76 17.02 7.09 9.13
CA ASN A 76 17.84 7.41 10.29
C ASN A 76 17.95 8.93 10.56
N ASP A 77 17.60 9.76 9.57
CA ASP A 77 17.58 11.21 9.69
C ASP A 77 16.23 11.71 10.25
N LEU A 78 15.23 10.82 10.38
CA LEU A 78 13.92 11.17 10.92
C LEU A 78 13.96 11.21 12.45
N SER A 79 13.32 12.23 13.02
CA SER A 79 13.08 12.29 14.46
C SER A 79 12.24 11.08 14.91
N PRO A 80 12.64 10.36 15.97
CA PRO A 80 11.83 9.26 16.51
C PRO A 80 10.42 9.71 16.90
N ASN A 81 10.28 10.95 17.36
CA ASN A 81 8.97 11.53 17.72
C ASN A 81 8.06 11.70 16.51
N LEU A 82 8.62 12.01 15.33
CA LEU A 82 7.85 12.09 14.08
C LEU A 82 7.30 10.71 13.71
N VAL A 83 8.16 9.69 13.75
CA VAL A 83 7.77 8.30 13.45
C VAL A 83 6.70 7.81 14.42
N HIS A 84 6.90 8.03 15.73
CA HIS A 84 5.92 7.65 16.75
C HIS A 84 4.59 8.38 16.58
N ALA A 85 4.61 9.68 16.26
CA ALA A 85 3.40 10.45 16.02
C ALA A 85 2.62 9.89 14.83
N LEU A 86 3.29 9.63 13.70
CA LEU A 86 2.67 9.09 12.49
C LEU A 86 2.04 7.71 12.76
N VAL A 87 2.77 6.80 13.42
CA VAL A 87 2.25 5.48 13.79
C VAL A 87 1.05 5.62 14.72
N ALA A 88 1.11 6.50 15.72
CA ALA A 88 0.00 6.69 16.64
C ALA A 88 -1.27 7.25 15.98
N THR A 89 -1.14 8.09 14.94
CA THR A 89 -2.29 8.74 14.29
C THR A 89 -2.88 7.96 13.12
N GLU A 90 -2.04 7.35 12.28
CA GLU A 90 -2.48 6.67 11.05
C GLU A 90 -2.78 5.20 11.31
N ASP A 91 -1.85 4.49 11.97
CA ASP A 91 -1.95 3.06 12.20
C ASP A 91 -1.15 2.62 13.42
N VAL A 92 -1.82 2.63 14.58
CA VAL A 92 -1.20 2.33 15.87
C VAL A 92 -0.65 0.90 15.97
N ARG A 93 -1.04 0.00 15.06
CA ARG A 93 -0.59 -1.39 15.01
C ARG A 93 0.24 -1.71 13.77
N PHE A 94 0.76 -0.69 13.11
CA PHE A 94 1.52 -0.82 11.87
C PHE A 94 2.57 -1.94 11.90
N SER A 95 3.31 -2.05 13.02
CA SER A 95 4.37 -3.05 13.22
C SER A 95 3.87 -4.44 13.63
N GLU A 96 2.59 -4.58 14.00
CA GLU A 96 1.99 -5.84 14.45
C GLU A 96 1.36 -6.66 13.32
N HIS A 97 1.30 -6.13 12.09
CA HIS A 97 0.68 -6.81 10.95
C HIS A 97 1.48 -6.73 9.65
N SER A 98 1.27 -7.72 8.77
CA SER A 98 1.94 -7.86 7.47
C SER A 98 1.34 -6.97 6.36
N GLY A 99 0.86 -5.78 6.71
CA GLY A 99 0.23 -4.82 5.79
C GLY A 99 -1.30 -4.82 5.74
N ILE A 100 -1.99 -5.85 6.27
CA ILE A 100 -3.45 -5.86 6.38
C ILE A 100 -3.85 -6.00 7.86
N ASP A 101 -4.34 -4.91 8.46
CA ASP A 101 -5.01 -4.97 9.75
C ASP A 101 -6.42 -5.56 9.59
N ILE A 102 -6.53 -6.88 9.81
CA ILE A 102 -7.80 -7.62 9.74
C ILE A 102 -8.86 -7.01 10.66
N ARG A 103 -8.48 -6.51 11.84
CA ARG A 103 -9.42 -5.93 12.80
C ARG A 103 -9.97 -4.61 12.26
N ALA A 104 -9.12 -3.76 11.69
CA ALA A 104 -9.55 -2.52 11.07
C ALA A 104 -10.39 -2.78 9.81
N PHE A 105 -9.98 -3.73 8.98
CA PHE A 105 -10.72 -4.14 7.78
C PHE A 105 -12.14 -4.62 8.11
N MET A 106 -12.27 -5.60 9.02
CA MET A 106 -13.59 -6.12 9.40
C MET A 106 -14.46 -5.04 10.05
N ARG A 107 -13.86 -4.16 10.85
CA ARG A 107 -14.57 -3.00 11.43
C ARG A 107 -15.09 -2.08 10.33
N ALA A 108 -14.30 -1.77 9.30
CA ALA A 108 -14.71 -0.92 8.19
C ALA A 108 -15.82 -1.55 7.34
N VAL A 109 -15.84 -2.87 7.18
CA VAL A 109 -16.93 -3.59 6.48
C VAL A 109 -18.23 -3.57 7.27
N ILE A 110 -18.17 -3.79 8.59
CA ILE A 110 -19.36 -3.94 9.45
C ILE A 110 -19.95 -2.58 9.84
N LYS A 111 -19.10 -1.60 10.18
CA LYS A 111 -19.53 -0.28 10.68
C LYS A 111 -19.58 0.79 9.58
N ARG A 112 -19.67 0.38 8.31
CA ARG A 112 -19.79 1.32 7.20
C ARG A 112 -21.13 2.05 7.21
#